data_AF-A0A951YFZ0-F1
#
_entry.id   AF-A0A951YFZ0-F1
#
_cell.length_a   1.000
_cell.length_b   1.000
_cell.length_c   1.000
_cell.angle_alpha   90.00
_cell.angle_beta   90.00
_cell.angle_gamma   90.00
#
_symmetry.space_group_name_H-M   'P 1'
#
loop_
_entity.id
_entity.type
_entity.pdbx_description
1 polymer ?
#
loop_
_entity_poly.entity_id
_entity_poly.type
_entity_poly.pdbx_seq_one_letter_code
_entity_poly.pdbx_strand_id
1 'polypeptide(L)'
;EAYSHDILKRYENGELTGNDSAYMADTTKYFTAGRRVVYGGGGINPDVYVPYDTAKVSTAMLDLVFSDKVKTTVWNYYFNNRTALKGYTSVQDFDKKFRSEVLVKEYLAGLDRPSRKVVEMLLKNEHNKRFFSRQMKAVLARMLYRDDGYYSITYKDDDMVRKALQLLDEASYNIIISR
;
A
#
# COMPACT_ATOMS: atom_id res chain seq x y z
N GLU A 1 -8.62 -24.57 -2.56
CA GLU A 1 -7.38 -25.19 -2.01
C GLU A 1 -6.18 -25.13 -2.94
N ALA A 2 -6.28 -25.59 -4.20
CA ALA A 2 -5.14 -25.59 -5.13
C ALA A 2 -4.54 -24.18 -5.39
N TYR A 3 -5.37 -23.16 -5.54
CA TYR A 3 -4.93 -21.77 -5.76
C TYR A 3 -4.20 -21.15 -4.55
N SER A 4 -4.65 -21.46 -3.33
CA SER A 4 -4.01 -20.97 -2.11
C SER A 4 -2.62 -21.60 -1.90
N HIS A 5 -2.48 -22.88 -2.23
CA HIS A 5 -1.18 -23.55 -2.21
C HIS A 5 -0.24 -23.03 -3.31
N ASP A 6 -0.77 -22.64 -4.46
CA ASP A 6 0.01 -22.04 -5.55
C ASP A 6 0.67 -20.73 -5.09
N ILE A 7 -0.09 -19.82 -4.47
CA ILE A 7 0.45 -18.54 -3.95
C ILE A 7 1.60 -18.78 -2.95
N LEU A 8 1.42 -19.73 -2.03
CA LEU A 8 2.47 -20.07 -1.05
C LEU A 8 3.72 -20.61 -1.73
N LYS A 9 3.57 -21.51 -2.72
CA LYS A 9 4.71 -22.03 -3.50
C LYS A 9 5.45 -20.92 -4.24
N ARG A 10 4.73 -19.97 -4.87
CA ARG A 10 5.36 -18.82 -5.55
C ARG A 10 6.11 -17.91 -4.58
N TYR A 11 5.61 -17.76 -3.36
CA TYR A 11 6.30 -17.02 -2.32
C TYR A 11 7.57 -17.74 -1.85
N GLU A 12 7.47 -19.04 -1.54
CA GLU A 12 8.58 -19.87 -1.08
C GLU A 12 9.69 -20.00 -2.12
N ASN A 13 9.33 -20.08 -3.40
CA ASN A 13 10.26 -20.19 -4.52
C ASN A 13 10.82 -18.84 -5.00
N GLY A 14 10.50 -17.74 -4.32
CA GLY A 14 11.04 -16.41 -4.62
C GLY A 14 10.43 -15.69 -5.82
N GLU A 15 9.46 -16.30 -6.52
CA GLU A 15 8.76 -15.68 -7.65
C GLU A 15 8.07 -14.37 -7.26
N LEU A 16 7.55 -14.24 -6.04
CA LEU A 16 6.87 -13.01 -5.59
C LEU A 16 7.84 -11.94 -5.05
N THR A 17 9.04 -12.31 -4.65
CA THR A 17 9.98 -11.43 -3.92
C THR A 17 11.24 -11.07 -4.70
N GLY A 18 11.43 -11.64 -5.89
CA GLY A 18 12.51 -11.32 -6.82
C GLY A 18 13.81 -12.09 -6.54
N ASN A 19 13.76 -13.05 -5.61
CA ASN A 19 14.87 -13.98 -5.39
C ASN A 19 14.80 -15.08 -6.46
N ASP A 20 15.53 -14.81 -7.54
CA ASP A 20 15.68 -15.53 -8.80
C ASP A 20 16.11 -17.01 -8.67
N SER A 21 15.19 -17.92 -8.28
CA SER A 21 15.48 -19.37 -8.28
C SER A 21 14.43 -20.27 -8.94
N ALA A 22 13.38 -19.70 -9.54
CA ALA A 22 12.34 -20.48 -10.22
C ALA A 22 12.13 -20.09 -11.69
N TYR A 23 13.21 -19.85 -12.45
CA TYR A 23 13.13 -19.96 -13.91
C TYR A 23 13.32 -21.42 -14.35
N MET A 24 12.45 -22.33 -13.89
CA MET A 24 12.30 -23.60 -14.60
C MET A 24 11.40 -23.37 -15.80
N ALA A 25 12.03 -22.95 -16.91
CA ALA A 25 11.37 -22.85 -18.19
C ALA A 25 10.97 -24.25 -18.66
N ASP A 26 9.74 -24.66 -18.41
CA ASP A 26 9.10 -25.63 -19.30
C ASP A 26 8.98 -24.94 -20.66
N THR A 27 9.69 -25.50 -21.65
CA THR A 27 9.91 -24.89 -22.97
C THR A 27 8.72 -25.09 -23.90
N THR A 28 7.68 -25.80 -23.45
CA THR A 28 6.50 -26.09 -24.25
C THR A 28 5.71 -24.81 -24.51
N LYS A 29 5.73 -24.35 -25.77
CA LYS A 29 5.04 -23.14 -26.22
C LYS A 29 3.57 -23.43 -26.51
N TYR A 30 2.70 -22.59 -26.00
CA TYR A 30 1.29 -22.50 -26.34
C TYR A 30 0.98 -21.11 -26.90
N PHE A 31 -0.18 -20.96 -27.51
CA PHE A 31 -0.63 -19.70 -28.07
C PHE A 31 -1.98 -19.29 -27.49
N THR A 32 -2.10 -18.03 -27.06
CA THR A 32 -3.40 -17.47 -26.70
C THR A 32 -4.26 -17.28 -27.96
N ALA A 33 -5.56 -16.97 -27.80
CA ALA A 33 -6.42 -16.59 -28.92
C ALA A 33 -5.87 -15.41 -29.74
N GLY A 34 -5.11 -14.51 -29.09
CA GLY A 34 -4.40 -13.40 -29.73
C GLY A 34 -3.03 -13.76 -30.31
N ARG A 35 -2.68 -15.05 -30.40
CA ARG A 35 -1.38 -15.57 -30.86
C ARG A 35 -0.16 -15.19 -30.01
N ARG A 36 -0.36 -14.77 -28.76
CA ARG A 36 0.76 -14.61 -27.81
C ARG A 36 1.34 -15.95 -27.46
N VAL A 37 2.67 -16.05 -27.49
CA VAL A 37 3.39 -17.20 -26.95
C VAL A 37 3.28 -17.18 -25.43
N VAL A 38 2.78 -18.28 -24.85
CA VAL A 38 2.82 -18.56 -23.41
C VAL A 38 3.47 -19.92 -23.19
N TYR A 39 4.00 -20.16 -22.00
CA TYR A 39 4.74 -21.39 -21.69
C TYR A 39 3.93 -22.30 -20.77
N GLY A 40 4.00 -23.62 -21.00
CA GLY A 40 3.42 -24.63 -20.13
C GLY A 40 4.12 -24.70 -18.77
N GLY A 41 3.54 -25.42 -17.79
CA GLY A 41 4.24 -25.86 -16.58
C GLY A 41 4.53 -24.82 -15.49
N GLY A 42 4.58 -23.51 -15.81
CA GLY A 42 4.97 -22.44 -14.86
C GLY A 42 3.89 -21.39 -14.55
N GLY A 43 2.66 -21.58 -15.03
CA GLY A 43 1.58 -20.58 -14.89
C GLY A 43 1.74 -19.37 -15.81
N ILE A 44 0.80 -18.41 -15.71
CA ILE A 44 0.85 -17.17 -16.50
C ILE A 44 1.91 -16.25 -15.89
N ASN A 45 3.02 -16.03 -16.61
CA ASN A 45 4.10 -15.12 -16.22
C ASN A 45 3.73 -13.67 -16.58
N PRO A 46 3.87 -12.70 -15.66
CA PRO A 46 3.58 -11.31 -15.96
C PRO A 46 4.57 -10.70 -16.97
N ASP A 47 4.06 -9.87 -17.89
CA ASP A 47 4.90 -9.05 -18.79
C ASP A 47 5.73 -8.00 -18.02
N VAL A 48 5.23 -7.57 -16.85
CA VAL A 48 5.91 -6.61 -15.98
C VAL A 48 5.93 -7.18 -14.57
N TYR A 49 7.15 -7.34 -14.07
CA TYR A 49 7.40 -7.80 -12.71
C TYR A 49 7.64 -6.63 -11.77
N VAL A 50 6.98 -6.65 -10.61
CA VAL A 50 7.20 -5.71 -9.50
C VAL A 50 7.30 -6.54 -8.22
N PRO A 51 8.48 -6.61 -7.57
CA PRO A 51 8.70 -7.48 -6.43
C PRO A 51 7.89 -7.02 -5.21
N TYR A 52 7.39 -7.98 -4.44
CA TYR A 52 6.79 -7.72 -3.14
C TYR A 52 7.87 -7.45 -2.10
N ASP A 53 8.01 -6.19 -1.69
CA ASP A 53 8.98 -5.79 -0.68
C ASP A 53 8.45 -6.11 0.74
N THR A 54 8.92 -7.24 1.27
CA THR A 54 8.59 -7.74 2.60
C THR A 54 9.26 -6.96 3.73
N ALA A 55 10.24 -6.10 3.44
CA ALA A 55 11.03 -5.38 4.45
C ALA A 55 10.49 -3.99 4.79
N LYS A 56 9.50 -3.48 4.03
CA LYS A 56 9.03 -2.08 4.17
C LYS A 56 8.41 -1.72 5.51
N VAL A 57 7.79 -2.68 6.19
CA VAL A 57 7.00 -2.41 7.41
C VAL A 57 7.20 -3.54 8.42
N SER A 58 7.64 -3.20 9.63
CA SER A 58 7.78 -4.18 10.72
C SER A 58 6.42 -4.54 11.34
N THR A 59 6.33 -5.71 11.98
CA THR A 59 5.13 -6.13 12.73
C THR A 59 4.70 -5.08 13.76
N ALA A 60 5.65 -4.51 14.50
CA ALA A 60 5.38 -3.44 15.46
C ALA A 60 4.74 -2.19 14.82
N MET A 61 5.08 -1.87 13.56
CA MET A 61 4.43 -0.78 12.82
C MET A 61 3.02 -1.14 12.37
N LEU A 62 2.78 -2.39 11.97
CA LEU A 62 1.43 -2.87 11.63
C LEU A 62 0.51 -2.85 12.86
N ASP A 63 0.99 -3.37 13.99
CA ASP A 63 0.26 -3.35 15.26
C ASP A 63 -0.11 -1.92 15.67
N LEU A 64 0.85 -0.99 15.54
CA LEU A 64 0.63 0.43 15.81
C LEU A 64 -0.46 1.02 14.91
N VAL A 65 -0.36 0.84 13.59
CA VAL A 65 -1.28 1.42 12.61
C VAL A 65 -2.70 0.87 12.73
N PHE A 66 -2.84 -0.43 13.03
CA PHE A 66 -4.14 -1.09 13.16
C PHE A 66 -4.72 -1.05 14.58
N SER A 67 -4.01 -0.42 15.53
CA SER A 67 -4.48 -0.28 16.91
C SER A 67 -5.81 0.49 17.01
N ASP A 68 -6.65 0.09 17.96
CA ASP A 68 -7.91 0.78 18.24
C ASP A 68 -7.69 2.22 18.71
N LYS A 69 -6.51 2.52 19.26
CA LYS A 69 -6.13 3.88 19.64
C LYS A 69 -6.00 4.79 18.42
N VAL A 70 -5.41 4.31 17.31
CA VAL A 70 -5.37 5.10 16.06
C VAL A 70 -6.78 5.41 15.57
N LYS A 71 -7.65 4.39 15.52
CA LYS A 71 -9.05 4.57 15.12
C LYS A 71 -9.72 5.62 16.00
N THR A 72 -9.65 5.45 17.31
CA THR A 72 -10.30 6.34 18.29
C THR A 72 -9.79 7.77 18.20
N THR A 73 -8.47 7.97 18.05
CA THR A 73 -7.89 9.30 17.88
C THR A 73 -8.42 9.98 16.63
N VAL A 74 -8.44 9.29 15.49
CA VAL A 74 -8.94 9.87 14.23
C VAL A 74 -10.45 10.18 14.32
N TRP A 75 -11.22 9.30 14.96
CA TRP A 75 -12.65 9.52 15.20
C TRP A 75 -12.91 10.75 16.08
N ASN A 76 -12.19 10.88 17.18
CA ASN A 76 -12.30 12.05 18.06
C ASN A 76 -11.91 13.34 17.32
N TYR A 77 -10.83 13.31 16.54
CA TYR A 77 -10.41 14.44 15.73
C TYR A 77 -11.51 14.84 14.74
N TYR A 78 -12.09 13.87 14.03
CA TYR A 78 -13.17 14.10 13.07
C TYR A 78 -14.37 14.81 13.71
N PHE A 79 -14.84 14.32 14.86
CA PHE A 79 -16.00 14.91 15.53
C PHE A 79 -15.71 16.30 16.08
N ASN A 80 -14.53 16.51 16.68
CA ASN A 80 -14.15 17.79 17.27
C ASN A 80 -13.87 18.87 16.21
N ASN A 81 -13.49 18.47 14.99
CA ASN A 81 -13.09 19.40 13.92
C ASN A 81 -14.06 19.39 12.73
N ARG A 82 -15.27 18.85 12.89
CA ARG A 82 -16.20 18.60 11.78
C ARG A 82 -16.48 19.85 10.92
N THR A 83 -16.59 21.02 11.53
CA THR A 83 -16.82 22.28 10.81
C THR A 83 -15.63 22.69 9.95
N ALA A 84 -14.41 22.56 10.48
CA ALA A 84 -13.19 22.86 9.72
C ALA A 84 -12.98 21.84 8.57
N LEU A 85 -13.27 20.57 8.83
CA LEU A 85 -13.12 19.50 7.84
C LEU A 85 -14.08 19.63 6.64
N LYS A 86 -15.24 20.29 6.81
CA LYS A 86 -16.14 20.62 5.69
C LYS A 86 -15.51 21.59 4.67
N GLY A 87 -14.46 22.32 5.05
CA GLY A 87 -13.74 23.22 4.16
C GLY A 87 -12.97 22.51 3.04
N TYR A 88 -12.74 21.19 3.16
CA TYR A 88 -12.08 20.41 2.13
C TYR A 88 -13.09 19.88 1.10
N THR A 89 -13.09 20.49 -0.08
CA THR A 89 -14.12 20.24 -1.11
C THR A 89 -13.89 18.97 -1.93
N SER A 90 -12.69 18.41 -1.90
CA SER A 90 -12.34 17.17 -2.59
C SER A 90 -11.21 16.43 -1.90
N VAL A 91 -11.00 15.15 -2.26
CA VAL A 91 -9.87 14.34 -1.78
C VAL A 91 -8.53 15.02 -2.10
N GLN A 92 -8.39 15.61 -3.30
CA GLN A 92 -7.17 16.30 -3.72
C GLN A 92 -6.96 17.58 -2.90
N ASP A 93 -8.02 18.30 -2.57
CA ASP A 93 -7.95 19.50 -1.73
C ASP A 93 -7.51 19.15 -0.30
N PHE A 94 -8.17 18.15 0.30
CA PHE A 94 -7.81 17.59 1.60
C PHE A 94 -6.35 17.14 1.61
N ASP A 95 -5.95 16.37 0.61
CA ASP A 95 -4.61 15.84 0.53
C ASP A 95 -3.54 16.95 0.43
N LYS A 96 -3.77 17.99 -0.37
CA LYS A 96 -2.82 19.10 -0.49
C LYS A 96 -2.74 19.96 0.76
N LYS A 97 -3.87 20.22 1.41
CA LYS A 97 -3.97 21.23 2.48
C LYS A 97 -3.89 20.66 3.89
N PHE A 98 -4.40 19.45 4.13
CA PHE A 98 -4.38 18.84 5.45
C PHE A 98 -2.97 18.38 5.84
N ARG A 99 -2.60 18.64 7.10
CA ARG A 99 -1.30 18.30 7.69
C ARG A 99 -1.52 17.28 8.81
N SER A 100 -1.13 16.02 8.56
CA SER A 100 -1.44 14.89 9.43
C SER A 100 -0.60 14.81 10.70
N GLU A 101 0.39 15.69 10.84
CA GLU A 101 1.18 15.88 12.06
C GLU A 101 0.29 16.19 13.28
N VAL A 102 -0.86 16.86 13.06
CA VAL A 102 -1.84 17.12 14.11
C VAL A 102 -2.41 15.83 14.69
N LEU A 103 -2.72 14.84 13.84
CA LEU A 103 -3.26 13.54 14.26
C LEU A 103 -2.22 12.75 15.04
N VAL A 104 -0.96 12.76 14.59
CA VAL A 104 0.15 12.09 15.29
C VAL A 104 0.37 12.72 16.67
N LYS A 105 0.33 14.06 16.76
CA LYS A 105 0.47 14.78 18.03
C LYS A 105 -0.66 14.42 19.00
N GLU A 106 -1.91 14.41 18.53
CA GLU A 106 -3.06 14.01 19.35
C GLU A 106 -2.99 12.54 19.78
N TYR A 107 -2.55 11.67 18.89
CA TYR A 107 -2.32 10.25 19.21
C TYR A 107 -1.33 10.11 20.38
N LEU A 108 -0.15 10.72 20.26
CA LEU A 108 0.89 10.67 21.29
C LEU A 108 0.45 11.32 22.60
N ALA A 109 -0.34 12.39 22.54
CA ALA A 109 -0.89 13.05 23.72
C ALA A 109 -1.90 12.17 24.47
N GLY A 110 -2.58 11.26 23.76
CA GLY A 110 -3.54 10.33 24.35
C GLY A 110 -2.94 9.04 24.93
N LEU A 111 -1.62 8.84 24.88
CA LEU A 111 -0.94 7.64 25.39
C LEU A 111 -0.46 7.83 26.83
N ASP A 112 -0.38 6.72 27.58
CA ASP A 112 0.39 6.68 28.82
C ASP A 112 1.90 6.83 28.57
N ARG A 113 2.66 7.22 29.60
CA ARG A 113 4.11 7.50 29.47
C ARG A 113 4.92 6.31 28.90
N PRO A 114 4.77 5.07 29.40
CA PRO A 114 5.42 3.90 28.81
C PRO A 114 5.11 3.71 27.32
N SER A 115 3.82 3.63 26.95
CA SER A 115 3.41 3.41 25.56
C SER A 115 3.92 4.52 24.65
N ARG A 116 3.84 5.78 25.10
CA ARG A 116 4.35 6.92 24.37
C ARG A 116 5.83 6.80 24.04
N LYS A 117 6.66 6.38 25.01
CA LYS A 117 8.11 6.21 24.79
C LYS A 117 8.41 5.14 23.74
N VAL A 118 7.66 4.04 23.74
CA VAL A 118 7.80 2.96 22.73
C VAL A 118 7.45 3.49 21.34
N VAL A 119 6.30 4.16 21.20
CA VAL A 119 5.87 4.72 19.91
C VAL A 119 6.85 5.78 19.43
N GLU A 120 7.27 6.71 20.30
CA GLU A 120 8.26 7.73 19.93
C GLU A 120 9.57 7.11 19.45
N MET A 121 10.02 5.99 20.04
CA MET A 121 11.19 5.26 19.57
C MET A 121 10.98 4.66 18.17
N LEU A 122 9.82 4.05 17.89
CA LEU A 122 9.48 3.54 16.56
C LEU A 122 9.42 4.65 15.50
N LEU A 123 8.90 5.81 15.88
CA LEU A 123 8.75 6.99 15.00
C LEU A 123 10.02 7.84 14.89
N LYS A 124 11.14 7.48 15.55
CA LYS A 124 12.45 8.10 15.29
C LYS A 124 12.93 7.84 13.86
N ASN A 125 12.56 6.68 13.30
CA ASN A 125 12.80 6.39 11.90
C ASN A 125 11.84 7.22 11.04
N GLU A 126 12.38 8.07 10.18
CA GLU A 126 11.58 8.96 9.33
C GLU A 126 10.66 8.21 8.36
N HIS A 127 11.05 7.02 7.89
CA HIS A 127 10.16 6.17 7.10
C HIS A 127 8.94 5.72 7.90
N ASN A 128 9.14 5.22 9.11
CA ASN A 128 8.05 4.81 10.01
C ASN A 128 7.12 5.98 10.33
N LYS A 129 7.70 7.15 10.60
CA LYS A 129 6.94 8.38 10.88
C LYS A 129 6.09 8.83 9.70
N ARG A 130 6.65 8.85 8.49
CA ARG A 130 5.90 9.17 7.26
C ARG A 130 4.77 8.16 7.02
N PHE A 131 5.08 6.87 7.16
CA PHE A 131 4.10 5.80 7.02
C PHE A 131 2.95 5.96 8.02
N PHE A 132 3.25 6.09 9.31
CA PHE A 132 2.25 6.27 10.37
C PHE A 132 1.38 7.51 10.13
N SER A 133 2.01 8.66 9.85
CA SER A 133 1.31 9.92 9.56
C SER A 133 0.36 9.80 8.37
N ARG A 134 0.82 9.14 7.28
CA ARG A 134 -0.02 8.88 6.11
C ARG A 134 -1.19 7.95 6.43
N GLN A 135 -0.97 6.91 7.23
CA GLN A 135 -2.05 5.99 7.60
C GLN A 135 -3.13 6.70 8.42
N MET A 136 -2.74 7.53 9.40
CA MET A 136 -3.70 8.37 10.13
C MET A 136 -4.48 9.30 9.19
N LYS A 137 -3.78 9.93 8.23
CA LYS A 137 -4.40 10.77 7.19
C LYS A 137 -5.39 10.00 6.33
N ALA A 138 -5.03 8.78 5.92
CA ALA A 138 -5.88 7.93 5.10
C ALA A 138 -7.16 7.51 5.83
N VAL A 139 -7.06 7.15 7.12
CA VAL A 139 -8.24 6.83 7.94
C VAL A 139 -9.16 8.04 8.06
N LEU A 140 -8.62 9.25 8.24
CA LEU A 140 -9.44 10.46 8.25
C LEU A 140 -10.07 10.75 6.87
N ALA A 141 -9.31 10.58 5.80
CA ALA A 141 -9.81 10.72 4.43
C ALA A 141 -10.95 9.74 4.15
N ARG A 142 -10.89 8.52 4.70
CA ARG A 142 -11.98 7.54 4.61
C ARG A 142 -13.27 8.04 5.23
N MET A 143 -13.18 8.75 6.35
CA MET A 143 -14.38 9.30 7.00
C MET A 143 -15.02 10.43 6.16
N LEU A 144 -14.22 11.17 5.40
CA LEU A 144 -14.69 12.29 4.56
C LEU A 144 -15.18 11.84 3.19
N TYR A 145 -14.48 10.89 2.56
CA TYR A 145 -14.64 10.55 1.14
C TYR A 145 -14.70 9.04 0.88
N ARG A 146 -14.94 8.22 1.92
CA ARG A 146 -15.01 6.76 1.82
C ARG A 146 -13.73 6.16 1.23
N ASP A 147 -13.85 5.03 0.52
CA ASP A 147 -12.70 4.30 0.02
C ASP A 147 -11.88 5.11 -0.99
N ASP A 148 -12.50 5.97 -1.79
CA ASP A 148 -11.79 6.88 -2.69
C ASP A 148 -10.81 7.76 -1.91
N GLY A 149 -11.23 8.30 -0.76
CA GLY A 149 -10.37 9.07 0.13
C GLY A 149 -9.23 8.25 0.71
N TYR A 150 -9.53 7.04 1.19
CA TYR A 150 -8.53 6.16 1.79
C TYR A 150 -7.43 5.81 0.78
N TYR A 151 -7.83 5.28 -0.37
CA TYR A 151 -6.94 4.73 -1.38
C TYR A 151 -6.16 5.80 -2.13
N SER A 152 -6.75 6.99 -2.36
CA SER A 152 -6.02 8.13 -2.93
C SER A 152 -4.85 8.59 -2.06
N ILE A 153 -4.90 8.34 -0.75
CA ILE A 153 -3.81 8.66 0.17
C ILE A 153 -2.82 7.51 0.28
N THR A 154 -3.29 6.27 0.44
CA THR A 154 -2.41 5.11 0.67
C THR A 154 -1.61 4.69 -0.55
N TYR A 155 -2.21 4.67 -1.75
CA TYR A 155 -1.58 4.15 -2.96
C TYR A 155 -0.46 5.02 -3.54
N LYS A 156 -0.26 6.23 -3.02
CA LYS A 156 0.83 7.11 -3.47
C LYS A 156 2.22 6.54 -3.28
N ASP A 157 2.38 5.63 -2.33
CA ASP A 157 3.63 4.94 -2.00
C ASP A 157 3.60 3.45 -2.38
N ASP A 158 2.58 3.03 -3.14
CA ASP A 158 2.47 1.67 -3.63
C ASP A 158 3.25 1.53 -4.94
N ASP A 159 4.25 0.65 -4.94
CA ASP A 159 5.14 0.45 -6.10
C ASP A 159 4.40 -0.18 -7.29
N MET A 160 3.40 -1.03 -7.03
CA MET A 160 2.57 -1.61 -8.09
C MET A 160 1.77 -0.50 -8.77
N VAL A 161 1.12 0.37 -7.99
CA VAL A 161 0.33 1.47 -8.53
C VAL A 161 1.21 2.47 -9.28
N ARG A 162 2.37 2.82 -8.72
CA ARG A 162 3.34 3.69 -9.40
C ARG A 162 3.80 3.08 -10.72
N LYS A 163 4.13 1.80 -10.74
CA LYS A 163 4.57 1.13 -11.96
C LYS A 163 3.46 1.07 -13.00
N ALA A 164 2.22 0.78 -12.57
CA ALA A 164 1.07 0.76 -13.46
C ALA A 164 0.83 2.14 -14.09
N LEU A 165 0.86 3.21 -13.31
CA LEU A 165 0.70 4.58 -13.82
C LEU A 165 1.82 4.97 -14.78
N GLN A 166 3.08 4.61 -14.47
CA GLN A 166 4.20 4.82 -15.38
C GLN A 166 3.97 4.14 -16.74
N LEU A 167 3.54 2.87 -16.72
CA LEU A 167 3.32 2.11 -17.95
C LEU A 167 2.15 2.60 -18.77
N LEU A 168 1.14 3.20 -18.15
CA LEU A 168 0.00 3.78 -18.86
C LEU A 168 0.36 5.11 -19.53
N ASP A 169 1.29 5.87 -18.95
CA ASP A 169 1.74 7.17 -19.46
C ASP A 169 2.78 7.02 -20.59
N GLU A 170 3.72 6.09 -20.43
CA GLU A 170 4.62 5.68 -21.49
C GLU A 170 3.84 4.78 -22.46
N ALA A 171 3.87 5.04 -23.77
CA ALA A 171 3.18 4.19 -24.77
C ALA A 171 3.56 2.67 -24.72
N SER A 172 4.51 2.30 -23.85
CA SER A 172 4.82 0.97 -23.31
C SER A 172 3.59 0.08 -23.07
N TYR A 173 2.47 0.58 -22.52
CA TYR A 173 1.28 -0.25 -22.34
C TYR A 173 0.76 -0.80 -23.67
N ASN A 174 0.70 0.03 -24.73
CA ASN A 174 0.26 -0.41 -26.05
C ASN A 174 1.16 -1.51 -26.62
N ILE A 175 2.46 -1.45 -26.36
CA ILE A 175 3.42 -2.49 -26.76
C ILE A 175 3.14 -3.81 -26.03
N ILE A 176 2.83 -3.75 -24.73
CA ILE A 176 2.49 -4.94 -23.94
C ILE A 176 1.18 -5.56 -24.44
N ILE A 177 0.16 -4.75 -24.76
CA ILE A 177 -1.13 -5.26 -25.23
C ILE A 177 -1.20 -5.56 -26.74
N SER A 178 -0.22 -5.13 -27.55
CA SER A 178 -0.16 -5.44 -28.98
C SER A 178 0.66 -6.68 -29.33
N ARG A 179 1.41 -7.24 -28.36
CA ARG A 179 2.13 -8.50 -28.54
C ARG A 179 1.19 -9.70 -28.69
#